data_AF-A0A940C964-F1
#
_entry.id   AF-A0A940C964-F1
#
_cell.length_a   1.000
_cell.length_b   1.000
_cell.length_c   1.000
_cell.angle_alpha   90.00
_cell.angle_beta   90.00
_cell.angle_gamma   90.00
#
_symmetry.space_group_name_H-M   'P 1'
#
loop_
_entity.id
_entity.type
_entity.pdbx_description
1 polymer ?
#
loop_
_entity_poly.entity_id
_entity_poly.type
_entity_poly.pdbx_seq_one_letter_code
_entity_poly.pdbx_strand_id
1 'polypeptide(L)'
;RCMGIPKTIDNDLAGTDHCPGFASAAKYIATSVMEVYHDSRVYDTGMITVLECMGRHAGWLTAAAALAGVAGNGPDLIYVPEIDFDIDAFTAKVKEIYAKNKKCFVVVSEGIHDKDGTFIAEYANKNMAKDSFGHAQLGGTALYLANYIKEQTGAKVRGIELSLLQRCAAHCASQTDIDESFASGKAAVENAVAGVTDRMVGFERSYDEKGNYVCNIKLFPLTIVANTEKKLPLEWINETGDGIKQGFIDYALPLIQGETKLVKENGLPRFVHLKKVKAEV
;
A
#
# COMPACT_ATOMS: atom_id res chain seq x y z
N ARG A 1 -23.17 -22.57 -9.25
CA ARG A 1 -22.58 -21.41 -9.95
C ARG A 1 -21.48 -20.86 -9.06
N CYS A 2 -20.33 -20.48 -9.63
CA CYS A 2 -19.20 -19.94 -8.89
C CYS A 2 -18.88 -18.54 -9.44
N MET A 3 -18.76 -17.56 -8.55
CA MET A 3 -18.39 -16.18 -8.87
C MET A 3 -17.21 -15.77 -8.01
N GLY A 4 -16.19 -15.15 -8.61
CA GLY A 4 -15.09 -14.53 -7.90
C GLY A 4 -15.46 -13.14 -7.40
N ILE A 5 -15.06 -12.81 -6.17
CA ILE A 5 -15.13 -11.46 -5.60
C ILE A 5 -13.68 -11.01 -5.39
N PRO A 6 -13.25 -9.87 -5.98
CA PRO A 6 -11.86 -9.44 -5.89
C PRO A 6 -11.56 -8.98 -4.46
N LYS A 7 -10.40 -9.34 -3.93
CA LYS A 7 -9.92 -8.86 -2.63
C LYS A 7 -8.41 -8.95 -2.56
N THR A 8 -7.75 -7.81 -2.38
CA THR A 8 -6.31 -7.71 -2.11
C THR A 8 -6.00 -6.26 -1.75
N ILE A 9 -5.18 -6.06 -0.72
CA ILE A 9 -4.67 -4.72 -0.41
C ILE A 9 -3.49 -4.36 -1.31
N ASP A 10 -2.81 -5.37 -1.88
CA ASP A 10 -1.63 -5.20 -2.73
C ASP A 10 -2.00 -4.66 -4.11
N ASN A 11 -3.31 -4.57 -4.41
CA ASN A 11 -3.86 -4.05 -5.66
C ASN A 11 -3.32 -4.77 -6.92
N ASP A 12 -3.08 -6.07 -6.80
CA ASP A 12 -2.29 -6.86 -7.74
C ASP A 12 -3.13 -7.79 -8.63
N LEU A 13 -4.46 -7.76 -8.55
CA LEU A 13 -5.31 -8.55 -9.45
C LEU A 13 -5.36 -7.92 -10.86
N ALA A 14 -5.04 -8.73 -11.86
CA ALA A 14 -5.09 -8.33 -13.26
C ALA A 14 -6.53 -8.07 -13.76
N GLY A 15 -6.66 -7.14 -14.70
CA GLY A 15 -7.91 -6.80 -15.40
C GLY A 15 -8.79 -5.77 -14.70
N THR A 16 -8.88 -5.79 -13.37
CA THR A 16 -9.63 -4.79 -12.59
C THR A 16 -8.82 -3.51 -12.38
N ASP A 17 -9.47 -2.34 -12.44
CA ASP A 17 -8.84 -1.03 -12.21
C ASP A 17 -8.11 -1.00 -10.86
N HIS A 18 -8.83 -1.37 -9.80
CA HIS A 18 -8.32 -1.50 -8.44
C HIS A 18 -8.97 -2.69 -7.72
N CYS A 19 -8.55 -2.95 -6.49
CA CYS A 19 -9.02 -4.07 -5.68
C CYS A 19 -9.66 -3.59 -4.37
N PRO A 20 -10.76 -4.22 -3.92
CA PRO A 20 -11.33 -4.00 -2.59
C PRO A 20 -10.29 -4.14 -1.47
N GLY A 21 -10.20 -3.11 -0.63
CA GLY A 21 -9.27 -3.00 0.49
C GLY A 21 -8.01 -2.19 0.21
N PHE A 22 -7.57 -2.06 -1.06
CA PHE A 22 -6.39 -1.28 -1.42
C PHE A 22 -6.56 0.18 -1.03
N ALA A 23 -7.69 0.78 -1.39
CA ALA A 23 -7.85 2.22 -1.23
C ALA A 23 -7.99 2.63 0.24
N SER A 24 -8.58 1.80 1.11
CA SER A 24 -8.53 2.02 2.56
C SER A 24 -7.11 1.89 3.12
N ALA A 25 -6.32 0.92 2.63
CA ALA A 25 -4.93 0.77 3.04
C ALA A 25 -4.07 1.96 2.56
N ALA A 26 -4.26 2.41 1.32
CA ALA A 26 -3.62 3.58 0.75
C ALA A 26 -3.95 4.87 1.53
N LYS A 27 -5.23 5.04 1.91
CA LYS A 27 -5.67 6.15 2.75
C LYS A 27 -4.95 6.14 4.10
N TYR A 28 -4.92 4.98 4.77
CA TYR A 28 -4.20 4.82 6.03
C TYR A 28 -2.70 5.16 5.89
N ILE A 29 -2.02 4.61 4.88
CA ILE A 29 -0.60 4.87 4.63
C ILE A 29 -0.36 6.37 4.43
N ALA A 30 -1.14 7.01 3.56
CA ALA A 30 -1.01 8.45 3.31
C ALA A 30 -1.19 9.27 4.59
N THR A 31 -2.24 8.99 5.38
CA THR A 31 -2.49 9.67 6.66
C THR A 31 -1.34 9.45 7.65
N SER A 32 -0.89 8.20 7.85
CA SER A 32 0.20 7.90 8.76
C SER A 32 1.54 8.51 8.32
N VAL A 33 1.80 8.60 7.01
CA VAL A 33 2.97 9.30 6.47
C VAL A 33 2.91 10.79 6.82
N MET A 34 1.75 11.45 6.71
CA MET A 34 1.61 12.85 7.13
C MET A 34 1.85 13.03 8.64
N GLU A 35 1.32 12.13 9.47
CA GLU A 35 1.52 12.17 10.92
C GLU A 35 3.00 11.98 11.30
N VAL A 36 3.67 11.00 10.68
CA VAL A 36 5.10 10.74 10.89
C VAL A 36 5.96 11.87 10.32
N TYR A 37 5.55 12.50 9.22
CA TYR A 37 6.24 13.67 8.68
C TYR A 37 6.28 14.81 9.71
N HIS A 38 5.16 15.09 10.39
CA HIS A 38 5.13 16.10 11.45
C HIS A 38 6.01 15.71 12.66
N ASP A 39 5.90 14.48 13.15
CA ASP A 39 6.69 14.02 14.30
C ASP A 39 8.20 14.01 14.02
N SER A 40 8.62 13.50 12.86
CA SER A 40 10.04 13.44 12.46
C SER A 40 10.68 14.83 12.29
N ARG A 41 9.86 15.87 12.14
CA ARG A 41 10.31 17.26 11.91
C ARG A 41 10.08 18.20 13.08
N VAL A 42 9.52 17.77 14.21
CA VAL A 42 9.27 18.65 15.36
C VAL A 42 10.53 18.99 16.18
N TYR A 43 11.56 18.13 16.15
CA TYR A 43 12.76 18.29 16.97
C TYR A 43 13.94 18.94 16.21
N ASP A 44 14.76 19.72 16.92
CA ASP A 44 15.94 20.41 16.38
C ASP A 44 17.17 19.51 16.22
N THR A 45 17.23 18.36 16.91
CA THR A 45 18.39 17.44 16.89
C THR A 45 18.66 16.83 15.52
N GLY A 46 17.71 16.96 14.58
CA GLY A 46 17.73 16.28 13.29
C GLY A 46 17.40 14.79 13.40
N MET A 47 16.80 14.24 12.36
CA MET A 47 16.38 12.83 12.32
C MET A 47 16.31 12.29 10.90
N ILE A 48 16.72 11.03 10.73
CA ILE A 48 16.42 10.25 9.54
C ILE A 48 15.38 9.18 9.91
N THR A 49 14.20 9.25 9.29
CA THR A 49 13.11 8.31 9.52
C THR A 49 12.95 7.43 8.30
N VAL A 50 12.87 6.12 8.50
CA VAL A 50 12.56 5.13 7.47
C VAL A 50 11.27 4.43 7.87
N LEU A 51 10.25 4.48 7.01
CA LEU A 51 8.96 3.83 7.22
C LEU A 51 8.76 2.72 6.19
N GLU A 52 8.35 1.54 6.65
CA GLU A 52 8.12 0.35 5.85
C GLU A 52 6.62 0.09 5.66
N CYS A 53 6.24 -0.06 4.38
CA CYS A 53 4.92 -0.46 3.93
C CYS A 53 4.93 -1.93 3.47
N MET A 54 3.76 -2.59 3.52
CA MET A 54 3.60 -3.90 2.89
C MET A 54 3.63 -3.77 1.36
N GLY A 55 3.83 -4.88 0.66
CA GLY A 55 3.81 -4.92 -0.81
C GLY A 55 4.98 -5.70 -1.37
N ARG A 56 4.95 -7.02 -1.20
CA ARG A 56 6.07 -7.92 -1.50
C ARG A 56 6.55 -7.84 -2.96
N HIS A 57 5.63 -7.89 -3.92
CA HIS A 57 5.95 -8.01 -5.35
C HIS A 57 5.45 -6.82 -6.18
N ALA A 58 4.64 -5.95 -5.57
CA ALA A 58 4.09 -4.75 -6.19
C ALA A 58 4.06 -3.56 -5.22
N GLY A 59 4.41 -2.38 -5.71
CA GLY A 59 4.64 -1.16 -4.94
C GLY A 59 3.42 -0.29 -4.69
N TRP A 60 2.20 -0.78 -4.94
CA TRP A 60 0.97 0.03 -4.86
C TRP A 60 0.74 0.70 -3.50
N LEU A 61 0.95 -0.05 -2.41
CA LEU A 61 0.81 0.44 -1.04
C LEU A 61 1.89 1.46 -0.71
N THR A 62 3.15 1.17 -1.02
CA THR A 62 4.27 2.10 -0.80
C THR A 62 4.11 3.38 -1.62
N ALA A 63 3.64 3.28 -2.86
CA ALA A 63 3.37 4.44 -3.70
C ALA A 63 2.29 5.36 -3.11
N ALA A 64 1.36 4.83 -2.31
CA ALA A 64 0.35 5.62 -1.61
C ALA A 64 0.95 6.68 -0.66
N ALA A 65 2.19 6.51 -0.22
CA ALA A 65 2.90 7.54 0.54
C ALA A 65 3.05 8.87 -0.23
N ALA A 66 3.04 8.85 -1.56
CA ALA A 66 3.08 10.05 -2.40
C ALA A 66 1.83 10.93 -2.24
N LEU A 67 0.69 10.35 -1.83
CA LEU A 67 -0.55 11.10 -1.59
C LEU A 67 -0.40 12.10 -0.43
N ALA A 68 0.47 11.81 0.55
CA ALA A 68 0.80 12.76 1.61
C ALA A 68 1.45 14.05 1.07
N GLY A 69 2.15 13.95 -0.08
CA GLY A 69 2.74 15.07 -0.78
C GLY A 69 1.72 16.05 -1.35
N VAL A 70 0.49 15.60 -1.66
CA VAL A 70 -0.61 16.47 -2.12
C VAL A 70 -0.97 17.51 -1.05
N ALA A 71 -0.86 17.14 0.22
CA ALA A 71 -1.08 18.04 1.36
C ALA A 71 0.21 18.76 1.83
N GLY A 72 1.33 18.61 1.10
CA GLY A 72 2.62 19.23 1.44
C GLY A 72 3.42 18.50 2.54
N ASN A 73 3.00 17.31 2.97
CA ASN A 73 3.60 16.55 4.08
C ASN A 73 4.08 15.16 3.63
N GLY A 74 4.65 15.09 2.43
CA GLY A 74 5.16 13.85 1.83
C GLY A 74 6.58 13.47 2.29
N PRO A 75 6.99 12.21 2.08
CA PRO A 75 8.36 11.78 2.34
C PRO A 75 9.32 12.42 1.33
N ASP A 76 10.60 12.48 1.68
CA ASP A 76 11.64 12.96 0.78
C ASP A 76 12.03 11.91 -0.27
N LEU A 77 11.88 10.61 0.03
CA LEU A 77 12.21 9.48 -0.86
C LEU A 77 11.17 8.35 -0.73
N ILE A 78 10.85 7.67 -1.84
CA ILE A 78 9.95 6.51 -1.90
C ILE A 78 10.57 5.40 -2.75
N TYR A 79 10.76 4.20 -2.18
CA TYR A 79 11.34 3.05 -2.90
C TYR A 79 10.35 1.88 -3.00
N VAL A 80 10.08 1.46 -4.24
CA VAL A 80 9.09 0.41 -4.60
C VAL A 80 9.81 -0.83 -5.14
N PRO A 81 9.21 -2.04 -5.08
CA PRO A 81 9.83 -3.29 -5.50
C PRO A 81 9.99 -3.43 -7.02
N GLU A 82 9.42 -2.53 -7.83
CA GLU A 82 9.54 -2.57 -9.29
C GLU A 82 10.93 -2.17 -9.81
N ILE A 83 11.76 -1.55 -8.97
CA ILE A 83 13.11 -1.07 -9.32
C ILE A 83 14.13 -1.70 -8.37
N ASP A 84 15.26 -2.16 -8.93
CA ASP A 84 16.39 -2.67 -8.15
C ASP A 84 16.89 -1.58 -7.17
N PHE A 85 16.99 -1.96 -5.90
CA PHE A 85 17.44 -1.09 -4.83
C PHE A 85 18.97 -1.08 -4.74
N ASP A 86 19.55 0.10 -4.97
CA ASP A 86 20.97 0.35 -4.79
C ASP A 86 21.20 1.06 -3.43
N ILE A 87 21.82 0.35 -2.49
CA ILE A 87 22.07 0.85 -1.14
C ILE A 87 23.06 2.02 -1.11
N ASP A 88 24.01 2.09 -2.04
CA ASP A 88 25.00 3.15 -2.13
C ASP A 88 24.35 4.43 -2.68
N ALA A 89 23.54 4.31 -3.73
CA ALA A 89 22.75 5.41 -4.29
C ALA A 89 21.74 5.94 -3.26
N PHE A 90 21.04 5.04 -2.56
CA PHE A 90 20.16 5.39 -1.43
C PHE A 90 20.91 6.19 -0.36
N THR A 91 22.08 5.70 0.06
CA THR A 91 22.90 6.33 1.08
C THR A 91 23.36 7.72 0.68
N ALA A 92 23.76 7.90 -0.59
CA ALA A 92 24.16 9.19 -1.12
C ALA A 92 23.03 10.22 -1.04
N LYS A 93 21.82 9.86 -1.49
CA LYS A 93 20.64 10.75 -1.45
C LYS A 93 20.20 11.09 -0.03
N VAL A 94 20.18 10.10 0.86
CA VAL A 94 19.87 10.34 2.28
C VAL A 94 20.88 11.30 2.91
N LYS A 95 22.19 11.12 2.64
CA LYS A 95 23.24 12.04 3.11
C LYS A 95 23.04 13.46 2.58
N GLU A 96 22.71 13.59 1.30
CA GLU A 96 22.46 14.90 0.67
C GLU A 96 21.28 15.63 1.33
N ILE A 97 20.11 14.97 1.40
CA ILE A 97 18.89 15.53 1.97
C ILE A 97 19.12 15.88 3.45
N TYR A 98 19.73 14.97 4.21
CA TYR A 98 20.01 15.19 5.62
C TYR A 98 21.04 16.32 5.84
N ALA A 99 22.06 16.46 5.00
CA ALA A 99 23.03 17.56 5.11
C ALA A 99 22.35 18.94 4.94
N LYS A 100 21.40 19.03 3.99
CA LYS A 100 20.64 20.25 3.67
C LYS A 100 19.60 20.60 4.73
N ASN A 101 18.80 19.61 5.13
CA ASN A 101 17.57 19.84 5.91
C ASN A 101 17.70 19.44 7.38
N LYS A 102 18.77 18.72 7.76
CA LYS A 102 18.92 17.98 9.03
C LYS A 102 17.79 16.96 9.30
N LYS A 103 16.94 16.71 8.32
CA LYS A 103 15.74 15.88 8.40
C LYS A 103 15.62 15.15 7.07
N CYS A 104 15.39 13.83 7.12
CA CYS A 104 15.15 13.01 5.93
C CYS A 104 14.10 11.96 6.28
N PHE A 105 13.05 11.86 5.48
CA PHE A 105 11.99 10.89 5.64
C PHE A 105 11.89 10.01 4.40
N VAL A 106 12.05 8.71 4.60
CA VAL A 106 12.07 7.70 3.54
C VAL A 106 10.90 6.75 3.78
N VAL A 107 10.19 6.40 2.71
CA VAL A 107 9.22 5.30 2.71
C VAL A 107 9.71 4.19 1.78
N VAL A 108 9.68 2.94 2.25
CA VAL A 108 10.16 1.76 1.51
C VAL A 108 9.12 0.66 1.52
N SER A 109 9.05 -0.13 0.45
CA SER A 109 8.35 -1.42 0.48
C SER A 109 9.16 -2.45 1.27
N GLU A 110 8.49 -3.34 1.98
CA GLU A 110 9.10 -4.60 2.49
C GLU A 110 9.72 -5.43 1.35
N GLY A 111 9.21 -5.27 0.12
CA GLY A 111 9.58 -6.02 -1.08
C GLY A 111 10.77 -5.46 -1.86
N ILE A 112 11.42 -4.37 -1.43
CA ILE A 112 12.61 -3.88 -2.14
C ILE A 112 13.71 -4.95 -2.15
N HIS A 113 14.40 -5.08 -3.27
CA HIS A 113 15.43 -6.08 -3.49
C HIS A 113 16.60 -5.47 -4.25
N ASP A 114 17.78 -6.05 -4.09
CA ASP A 114 18.95 -5.67 -4.90
C ASP A 114 18.84 -6.18 -6.34
N LYS A 115 19.85 -5.83 -7.16
CA LYS A 115 20.00 -6.28 -8.56
C LYS A 115 20.08 -7.81 -8.75
N ASP A 116 20.39 -8.55 -7.68
CA ASP A 116 20.50 -10.01 -7.69
C ASP A 116 19.17 -10.65 -7.24
N GLY A 117 18.15 -9.83 -6.95
CA GLY A 117 16.82 -10.24 -6.51
C GLY A 117 16.74 -10.59 -5.01
N THR A 118 17.78 -10.28 -4.23
CA THR A 118 17.80 -10.55 -2.79
C THR A 118 17.04 -9.46 -2.07
N PHE A 119 16.00 -9.81 -1.30
CA PHE A 119 15.24 -8.84 -0.53
C PHE A 119 16.13 -8.16 0.51
N ILE A 120 15.99 -6.84 0.65
CA ILE A 120 16.78 -6.07 1.62
C ILE A 120 16.51 -6.53 3.06
N ALA A 121 15.31 -7.04 3.36
CA ALA A 121 14.99 -7.67 4.64
C ALA A 121 15.92 -8.85 4.99
N GLU A 122 16.41 -9.59 4.00
CA GLU A 122 17.29 -10.75 4.22
C GLU A 122 18.68 -10.34 4.71
N TYR A 123 19.13 -9.12 4.41
CA TYR A 123 20.38 -8.58 4.92
C TYR A 123 20.37 -8.38 6.44
N ALA A 124 19.19 -8.14 7.02
CA ALA A 124 19.01 -7.97 8.46
C ALA A 124 19.13 -9.28 9.23
N ASN A 125 18.75 -10.40 8.61
CA ASN A 125 18.66 -11.71 9.25
C ASN A 125 19.08 -12.83 8.29
N LYS A 126 20.38 -13.17 8.29
CA LYS A 126 20.92 -14.29 7.48
C LYS A 126 20.28 -15.67 7.77
N ASN A 127 19.41 -15.79 8.77
CA ASN A 127 18.73 -17.01 9.22
C ASN A 127 17.18 -16.90 9.21
N MET A 128 16.56 -16.08 8.35
CA MET A 128 15.10 -15.94 8.35
C MET A 128 14.38 -17.28 8.16
N ALA A 129 13.40 -17.54 9.01
CA ALA A 129 12.49 -18.66 8.86
C ALA A 129 11.72 -18.48 7.53
N LYS A 130 11.61 -19.58 6.78
CA LYS A 130 10.73 -19.64 5.62
C LYS A 130 9.31 -19.92 6.11
N ASP A 131 8.31 -19.25 5.54
CA ASP A 131 6.90 -19.55 5.80
C ASP A 131 6.51 -20.93 5.25
N SER A 132 5.26 -21.33 5.46
CA SER A 132 4.73 -22.63 5.01
C SER A 132 4.71 -22.82 3.48
N PHE A 133 4.99 -21.76 2.71
CA PHE A 133 5.11 -21.76 1.25
C PHE A 133 6.56 -21.66 0.77
N GLY A 134 7.54 -21.64 1.69
CA GLY A 134 8.96 -21.57 1.37
C GLY A 134 9.48 -20.15 1.13
N HIS A 135 8.69 -19.11 1.40
CA HIS A 135 9.08 -17.72 1.25
C HIS A 135 9.79 -17.19 2.49
N ALA A 136 10.81 -16.35 2.32
CA ALA A 136 11.44 -15.65 3.43
C ALA A 136 10.39 -14.80 4.16
N GLN A 137 10.33 -14.90 5.50
CA GLN A 137 9.44 -14.06 6.30
C GLN A 137 9.86 -12.59 6.16
N LEU A 138 9.06 -11.78 5.47
CA LEU A 138 9.34 -10.35 5.29
C LEU A 138 9.03 -9.55 6.55
N GLY A 139 9.72 -8.42 6.69
CA GLY A 139 9.65 -7.51 7.82
C GLY A 139 11.04 -7.04 8.27
N GLY A 140 11.16 -5.78 8.68
CA GLY A 140 12.38 -5.24 9.29
C GLY A 140 13.35 -4.55 8.34
N THR A 141 12.97 -4.35 7.08
CA THR A 141 13.70 -3.54 6.09
C THR A 141 13.94 -2.11 6.60
N ALA A 142 12.92 -1.45 7.17
CA ALA A 142 13.07 -0.09 7.72
C ALA A 142 14.07 -0.03 8.86
N LEU A 143 14.04 -1.01 9.78
CA LEU A 143 14.96 -1.05 10.91
C LEU A 143 16.40 -1.30 10.44
N TYR A 144 16.58 -2.21 9.48
CA TYR A 144 17.87 -2.47 8.86
C TYR A 144 18.45 -1.22 8.20
N LEU A 145 17.70 -0.57 7.29
CA LEU A 145 18.15 0.62 6.60
C LEU A 145 18.42 1.79 7.55
N ALA A 146 17.58 1.98 8.57
CA ALA A 146 17.81 3.01 9.58
C ALA A 146 19.13 2.77 10.32
N ASN A 147 19.41 1.54 10.78
CA ASN A 147 20.66 1.22 11.46
C ASN A 147 21.87 1.34 10.54
N TYR A 148 21.75 0.87 9.31
CA TYR A 148 22.79 1.01 8.29
C TYR A 148 23.14 2.50 8.08
N ILE A 149 22.15 3.37 7.87
CA ILE A 149 22.37 4.81 7.70
C ILE A 149 22.96 5.46 8.96
N LYS A 150 22.57 5.01 10.15
CA LYS A 150 23.15 5.49 11.42
C LYS A 150 24.66 5.26 11.45
N GLU A 151 25.12 4.08 11.06
CA GLU A 151 26.56 3.78 10.98
C GLU A 151 27.27 4.65 9.94
N GLN A 152 26.59 4.97 8.83
CA GLN A 152 27.15 5.78 7.75
C GLN A 152 27.19 7.29 8.02
N THR A 153 26.39 7.79 8.97
CA THR A 153 26.16 9.23 9.15
C THR A 153 26.32 9.73 10.58
N GLY A 154 26.22 8.85 11.57
CA GLY A 154 26.11 9.22 13.00
C GLY A 154 24.80 9.93 13.37
N ALA A 155 23.85 10.07 12.44
CA ALA A 155 22.58 10.75 12.68
C ALA A 155 21.69 9.97 13.65
N LYS A 156 20.75 10.69 14.31
CA LYS A 156 19.64 10.04 14.98
C LYS A 156 18.73 9.42 13.92
N VAL A 157 18.40 8.14 14.07
CA VAL A 157 17.55 7.41 13.12
C VAL A 157 16.32 6.82 13.79
N ARG A 158 15.30 6.53 12.99
CA ARG A 158 14.11 5.79 13.41
C ARG A 158 13.61 4.90 12.28
N GLY A 159 13.47 3.61 12.53
CA GLY A 159 12.71 2.68 11.68
C GLY A 159 11.27 2.56 12.20
N ILE A 160 10.28 2.57 11.30
CA ILE A 160 8.86 2.37 11.59
C ILE A 160 8.34 1.29 10.65
N GLU A 161 7.69 0.27 11.18
CA GLU A 161 7.03 -0.76 10.39
C GLU A 161 5.51 -0.60 10.57
N LEU A 162 4.76 -0.28 9.51
CA LEU A 162 3.29 -0.22 9.61
C LEU A 162 2.69 -1.60 9.82
N SER A 163 3.31 -2.63 9.24
CA SER A 163 2.97 -4.03 9.43
C SER A 163 1.46 -4.26 9.25
N LEU A 164 0.82 -4.98 10.17
CA LEU A 164 -0.60 -5.31 10.15
C LEU A 164 -1.55 -4.11 10.17
N LEU A 165 -1.16 -2.95 10.69
CA LEU A 165 -2.08 -1.83 10.92
C LEU A 165 -2.66 -1.31 9.59
N GLN A 166 -1.86 -1.32 8.52
CA GLN A 166 -2.27 -0.81 7.21
C GLN A 166 -3.38 -1.64 6.54
N ARG A 167 -3.66 -2.86 7.01
CA ARG A 167 -4.71 -3.72 6.47
C ARG A 167 -5.89 -3.96 7.41
N CYS A 168 -5.87 -3.35 8.59
CA CYS A 168 -6.96 -3.46 9.57
C CYS A 168 -7.42 -2.09 10.13
N ALA A 169 -7.03 -0.99 9.50
CA ALA A 169 -7.38 0.37 9.89
C ALA A 169 -8.82 0.79 9.48
N ALA A 170 -9.83 0.00 9.88
CA ALA A 170 -11.24 0.30 9.57
C ALA A 170 -11.72 1.67 10.08
N HIS A 171 -11.03 2.24 11.07
CA HIS A 171 -11.28 3.57 11.61
C HIS A 171 -10.89 4.71 10.66
N CYS A 172 -10.03 4.43 9.67
CA CYS A 172 -9.52 5.36 8.65
C CYS A 172 -9.85 4.85 7.23
N ALA A 173 -10.85 3.99 7.09
CA ALA A 173 -11.20 3.41 5.79
C ALA A 173 -11.71 4.47 4.80
N SER A 174 -11.45 4.26 3.52
CA SER A 174 -12.01 5.07 2.44
C SER A 174 -13.49 4.73 2.29
N GLN A 175 -14.37 5.75 2.22
CA GLN A 175 -15.79 5.50 1.96
C GLN A 175 -16.00 4.96 0.54
N THR A 176 -15.21 5.41 -0.43
CA THR A 176 -15.22 4.91 -1.81
C THR A 176 -14.93 3.41 -1.84
N ASP A 177 -13.88 2.96 -1.15
CA ASP A 177 -13.52 1.54 -1.04
C ASP A 177 -14.62 0.71 -0.37
N ILE A 178 -15.27 1.25 0.68
CA ILE A 178 -16.39 0.60 1.36
C ILE A 178 -17.57 0.39 0.39
N ASP A 179 -17.95 1.44 -0.33
CA ASP A 179 -19.10 1.43 -1.24
C ASP A 179 -18.85 0.49 -2.43
N GLU A 180 -17.65 0.53 -3.02
CA GLU A 180 -17.23 -0.33 -4.12
C GLU A 180 -17.10 -1.81 -3.68
N SER A 181 -16.54 -2.05 -2.49
CA SER A 181 -16.48 -3.38 -1.87
C SER A 181 -17.89 -3.97 -1.71
N PHE A 182 -18.83 -3.19 -1.18
CA PHE A 182 -20.22 -3.62 -1.03
C PHE A 182 -20.89 -3.89 -2.39
N ALA A 183 -20.70 -2.97 -3.35
CA ALA A 183 -21.25 -3.10 -4.69
C ALA A 183 -20.74 -4.37 -5.39
N SER A 184 -19.47 -4.73 -5.21
CA SER A 184 -18.89 -5.94 -5.80
C SER A 184 -19.56 -7.22 -5.29
N GLY A 185 -19.81 -7.30 -3.98
CA GLY A 185 -20.49 -8.44 -3.36
C GLY A 185 -21.95 -8.55 -3.81
N LYS A 186 -22.66 -7.41 -3.85
CA LYS A 186 -24.04 -7.35 -4.37
C LYS A 186 -24.10 -7.83 -5.83
N ALA A 187 -23.25 -7.28 -6.69
CA ALA A 187 -23.22 -7.64 -8.11
C ALA A 187 -22.86 -9.11 -8.33
N ALA A 188 -21.98 -9.70 -7.52
CA ALA A 188 -21.66 -11.12 -7.61
C ALA A 188 -22.89 -12.00 -7.36
N VAL A 189 -23.70 -11.67 -6.35
CA VAL A 189 -24.95 -12.41 -6.05
C VAL A 189 -25.98 -12.22 -7.17
N GLU A 190 -26.21 -10.98 -7.62
CA GLU A 190 -27.16 -10.69 -8.70
C GLU A 190 -26.83 -11.47 -9.98
N ASN A 191 -25.55 -11.47 -10.39
CA ASN A 191 -25.09 -12.21 -11.56
C ASN A 191 -25.15 -13.73 -11.35
N ALA A 192 -24.79 -14.22 -10.16
CA ALA A 192 -24.93 -15.63 -9.83
C ALA A 192 -26.39 -16.07 -9.94
N VAL A 193 -27.36 -15.30 -9.43
CA VAL A 193 -28.79 -15.61 -9.54
C VAL A 193 -29.27 -15.57 -10.99
N ALA A 194 -28.76 -14.63 -11.79
CA ALA A 194 -29.12 -14.46 -13.19
C ALA A 194 -28.60 -15.57 -14.15
N GLY A 195 -27.73 -16.48 -13.68
CA GLY A 195 -27.22 -17.57 -14.54
C GLY A 195 -25.72 -17.62 -14.68
N VAL A 196 -25.01 -16.56 -14.31
CA VAL A 196 -23.59 -16.40 -14.60
C VAL A 196 -22.74 -17.29 -13.68
N THR A 197 -21.66 -17.84 -14.23
CA THR A 197 -20.62 -18.61 -13.52
C THR A 197 -19.27 -18.34 -14.18
N ASP A 198 -18.19 -18.71 -13.50
CA ASP A 198 -16.80 -18.69 -13.99
C ASP A 198 -16.28 -17.29 -14.35
N ARG A 199 -16.81 -16.29 -13.66
CA ARG A 199 -16.45 -14.87 -13.77
C ARG A 199 -16.07 -14.30 -12.41
N MET A 200 -15.16 -13.35 -12.40
CA MET A 200 -14.90 -12.47 -11.27
C MET A 200 -15.59 -11.13 -11.52
N VAL A 201 -16.21 -10.58 -10.49
CA VAL A 201 -16.57 -9.15 -10.49
C VAL A 201 -15.30 -8.31 -10.44
N GLY A 202 -15.25 -7.18 -11.12
CA GLY A 202 -14.16 -6.22 -11.02
C GLY A 202 -14.63 -4.83 -11.39
N PHE A 203 -13.70 -3.89 -11.37
CA PHE A 203 -13.97 -2.48 -11.54
C PHE A 203 -13.40 -1.96 -12.86
N GLU A 204 -14.18 -1.17 -13.57
CA GLU A 204 -13.77 -0.40 -14.74
C GLU A 204 -13.96 1.08 -14.43
N ARG A 205 -12.83 1.78 -14.35
CA ARG A 205 -12.81 3.23 -14.16
C ARG A 205 -13.31 3.95 -15.40
N SER A 206 -14.14 4.95 -15.17
CA SER A 206 -14.57 5.94 -16.16
C SER A 206 -14.69 7.31 -15.50
N TYR A 207 -15.05 8.31 -16.30
CA TYR A 207 -15.27 9.67 -15.83
C TYR A 207 -16.59 10.20 -16.39
N ASP A 208 -17.35 10.90 -15.55
CA ASP A 208 -18.56 11.58 -16.00
C ASP A 208 -18.23 12.82 -16.87
N GLU A 209 -19.26 13.49 -17.41
CA GLU A 209 -19.09 14.69 -18.24
C GLU A 209 -18.39 15.86 -17.52
N LYS A 210 -18.35 15.83 -16.19
CA LYS A 210 -17.70 16.84 -15.35
C LYS A 210 -16.28 16.42 -14.94
N GLY A 211 -15.82 15.24 -15.39
CA GLY A 211 -14.52 14.69 -15.04
C GLY A 211 -14.46 14.04 -13.66
N ASN A 212 -15.59 13.75 -13.01
CA ASN A 212 -15.60 13.04 -11.75
C ASN A 212 -15.37 11.54 -11.97
N TYR A 213 -14.60 10.93 -11.07
CA TYR A 213 -14.37 9.49 -11.04
C TYR A 213 -15.69 8.71 -10.91
N VAL A 214 -15.85 7.69 -11.77
CA VAL A 214 -16.97 6.74 -11.74
C VAL A 214 -16.43 5.31 -11.84
N CYS A 215 -16.86 4.47 -10.91
CA CYS A 215 -16.53 3.04 -10.87
C CYS A 215 -17.68 2.21 -11.43
N ASN A 216 -17.43 1.52 -12.56
CA ASN A 216 -18.40 0.59 -13.14
C ASN A 216 -18.07 -0.85 -12.77
N ILE A 217 -19.10 -1.65 -12.55
CA ILE A 217 -18.95 -3.10 -12.38
C ILE A 217 -18.77 -3.77 -13.74
N LYS A 218 -17.72 -4.59 -13.86
CA LYS A 218 -17.43 -5.42 -15.04
C LYS A 218 -17.15 -6.85 -14.64
N LEU A 219 -17.51 -7.79 -15.52
CA LEU A 219 -17.26 -9.22 -15.30
C LEU A 219 -16.07 -9.70 -16.10
N PHE A 220 -15.04 -10.18 -15.41
CA PHE A 220 -13.82 -10.70 -16.00
C PHE A 220 -13.85 -12.24 -16.02
N PRO A 221 -13.45 -12.91 -17.12
CA PRO A 221 -13.16 -14.34 -17.09
C PRO A 221 -12.13 -14.66 -16.03
N LEU A 222 -12.36 -15.71 -15.22
CA LEU A 222 -11.39 -16.13 -14.20
C LEU A 222 -10.03 -16.51 -14.79
N THR A 223 -9.99 -16.94 -16.05
CA THR A 223 -8.75 -17.27 -16.78
C THR A 223 -7.84 -16.07 -17.02
N ILE A 224 -8.38 -14.84 -17.05
CA ILE A 224 -7.57 -13.61 -17.19
C ILE A 224 -6.97 -13.21 -15.85
N VAL A 225 -7.72 -13.40 -14.76
CA VAL A 225 -7.31 -13.02 -13.40
C VAL A 225 -6.29 -14.01 -12.85
N ALA A 226 -6.44 -15.30 -13.16
CA ALA A 226 -5.52 -16.32 -12.73
C ALA A 226 -4.15 -16.15 -13.41
N ASN A 227 -3.08 -16.17 -12.60
CA ASN A 227 -1.65 -16.20 -13.01
C ASN A 227 -1.03 -14.89 -13.52
N THR A 228 -1.72 -13.75 -13.42
CA THR A 228 -1.13 -12.45 -13.79
C THR A 228 -1.19 -11.48 -12.63
N GLU A 229 -0.03 -10.93 -12.26
CA GLU A 229 0.10 -9.92 -11.24
C GLU A 229 0.13 -8.51 -11.87
N LYS A 230 -0.70 -7.60 -11.37
CA LYS A 230 -0.71 -6.19 -11.78
C LYS A 230 0.32 -5.41 -10.97
N LYS A 231 1.46 -5.09 -11.58
CA LYS A 231 2.52 -4.26 -10.98
C LYS A 231 2.23 -2.77 -11.10
N LEU A 232 2.92 -1.95 -10.29
CA LEU A 232 2.91 -0.51 -10.46
C LEU A 232 3.52 -0.15 -11.84
N PRO A 233 2.84 0.67 -12.66
CA PRO A 233 3.39 1.11 -13.94
C PRO A 233 4.72 1.87 -13.77
N LEU A 234 5.74 1.49 -14.55
CA LEU A 234 7.07 2.08 -14.47
C LEU A 234 7.06 3.58 -14.81
N GLU A 235 6.13 4.01 -15.67
CA GLU A 235 5.93 5.41 -16.01
C GLU A 235 5.44 6.27 -14.84
N TRP A 236 4.98 5.65 -13.74
CA TRP A 236 4.60 6.35 -12.51
C TRP A 236 5.74 6.45 -11.50
N ILE A 237 6.92 5.90 -11.82
CA ILE A 237 8.14 6.01 -11.01
C ILE A 237 9.04 7.07 -11.66
N ASN A 238 9.68 7.91 -10.83
CA ASN A 238 10.64 8.90 -11.32
C ASN A 238 11.88 8.25 -11.94
N GLU A 239 12.60 9.03 -12.73
CA GLU A 239 13.76 8.59 -13.50
C GLU A 239 14.88 8.01 -12.61
N THR A 240 14.88 8.42 -11.34
CA THR A 240 15.88 8.06 -10.34
C THR A 240 15.45 6.93 -9.41
N GLY A 241 14.26 6.34 -9.62
CA GLY A 241 13.76 5.16 -8.90
C GLY A 241 13.40 5.37 -7.42
N ASP A 242 13.34 6.62 -6.97
CA ASP A 242 13.20 7.01 -5.56
C ASP A 242 12.03 7.96 -5.29
N GLY A 243 11.08 8.01 -6.21
CA GLY A 243 9.92 8.87 -6.12
C GLY A 243 8.79 8.45 -7.07
N ILE A 244 7.59 8.94 -6.78
CA ILE A 244 6.36 8.61 -7.50
C ILE A 244 5.85 9.86 -8.23
N LYS A 245 5.44 9.69 -9.49
CA LYS A 245 4.96 10.76 -10.35
C LYS A 245 3.46 11.01 -10.21
N GLN A 246 3.01 12.13 -10.78
CA GLN A 246 1.62 12.58 -10.76
C GLN A 246 0.60 11.55 -11.27
N GLY A 247 0.97 10.69 -12.24
CA GLY A 247 0.06 9.67 -12.77
C GLY A 247 -0.51 8.72 -11.72
N PHE A 248 0.30 8.30 -10.74
CA PHE A 248 -0.19 7.50 -9.61
C PHE A 248 -1.11 8.30 -8.69
N ILE A 249 -0.76 9.57 -8.41
CA ILE A 249 -1.56 10.45 -7.56
C ILE A 249 -2.95 10.63 -8.18
N ASP A 250 -3.04 10.90 -9.49
CA ASP A 250 -4.31 11.07 -10.20
C ASP A 250 -5.15 9.78 -10.20
N TYR A 251 -4.50 8.62 -10.26
CA TYR A 251 -5.15 7.32 -10.17
C TYR A 251 -5.73 7.04 -8.76
N ALA A 252 -4.92 7.24 -7.72
CA ALA A 252 -5.22 6.81 -6.36
C ALA A 252 -6.05 7.84 -5.57
N LEU A 253 -5.92 9.13 -5.87
CA LEU A 253 -6.59 10.19 -5.11
C LEU A 253 -8.12 10.04 -5.08
N PRO A 254 -8.83 9.75 -6.20
CA PRO A 254 -10.27 9.50 -6.15
C PRO A 254 -10.66 8.29 -5.30
N LEU A 255 -9.79 7.29 -5.19
CA LEU A 255 -10.10 6.04 -4.48
C LEU A 255 -10.08 6.21 -2.96
N ILE A 256 -9.33 7.18 -2.42
CA ILE A 256 -9.20 7.41 -0.98
C ILE A 256 -10.26 8.37 -0.41
N GLN A 257 -11.25 8.76 -1.22
CA GLN A 257 -12.20 9.80 -0.84
C GLN A 257 -13.29 9.33 0.14
N GLY A 258 -13.75 10.27 0.95
CA GLY A 258 -14.83 10.11 1.93
C GLY A 258 -14.40 9.40 3.22
N GLU A 259 -15.28 9.47 4.23
CA GLU A 259 -15.02 8.96 5.58
C GLU A 259 -15.95 7.81 5.96
N THR A 260 -15.40 6.84 6.69
CA THR A 260 -16.16 5.70 7.22
C THR A 260 -17.28 6.16 8.17
N LYS A 261 -18.48 5.58 8.02
CA LYS A 261 -19.63 5.77 8.93
C LYS A 261 -19.56 4.84 10.16
N LEU A 262 -18.37 4.36 10.51
CA LEU A 262 -18.16 3.44 11.63
C LEU A 262 -18.63 4.07 12.95
N VAL A 263 -19.42 3.30 13.71
CA VAL A 263 -19.89 3.71 15.04
C VAL A 263 -18.81 3.43 16.08
N LYS A 264 -18.60 4.38 16.99
CA LYS A 264 -17.72 4.20 18.16
C LYS A 264 -18.53 4.08 19.44
N GLU A 265 -18.05 3.24 20.36
CA GLU A 265 -18.55 3.11 21.74
C GLU A 265 -17.36 3.29 22.69
N ASN A 266 -17.52 4.11 23.73
CA ASN A 266 -16.42 4.46 24.66
C ASN A 266 -15.16 5.00 23.96
N GLY A 267 -15.33 5.72 22.84
CA GLY A 267 -14.23 6.26 22.02
C GLY A 267 -13.54 5.24 21.09
N LEU A 268 -13.92 3.96 21.15
CA LEU A 268 -13.31 2.87 20.37
C LEU A 268 -14.22 2.38 19.26
N PRO A 269 -13.68 1.83 18.15
CA PRO A 269 -14.51 1.22 17.11
C PRO A 269 -15.40 0.10 17.63
N ARG A 270 -16.70 0.18 17.36
CA ARG A 270 -17.66 -0.88 17.71
C ARG A 270 -17.72 -1.92 16.60
N PHE A 271 -16.86 -2.94 16.67
CA PHE A 271 -16.87 -4.03 15.71
C PHE A 271 -18.06 -4.98 15.90
N VAL A 272 -18.63 -5.46 14.79
CA VAL A 272 -19.77 -6.37 14.81
C VAL A 272 -19.34 -7.77 15.28
N HIS A 273 -20.12 -8.35 16.19
CA HIS A 273 -19.99 -9.74 16.60
C HIS A 273 -21.11 -10.56 15.97
N LEU A 274 -20.77 -11.35 14.96
CA LEU A 274 -21.74 -12.24 14.30
C LEU A 274 -22.05 -13.43 15.21
N LYS A 275 -23.31 -13.84 15.27
CA LYS A 275 -23.75 -15.01 16.05
C LYS A 275 -23.14 -16.34 15.55
N LYS A 276 -22.66 -16.37 14.30
CA LYS A 276 -22.04 -17.55 13.65
C LYS A 276 -22.85 -18.85 13.88
N VAL A 277 -24.17 -18.79 13.65
CA VAL A 277 -25.06 -19.94 13.79
C VAL A 277 -24.72 -20.96 12.71
N LYS A 278 -24.46 -22.21 13.11
CA LYS A 278 -24.17 -23.30 12.18
C LYS A 278 -25.45 -23.66 11.42
N ALA A 279 -25.37 -23.80 10.10
CA ALA A 279 -26.49 -24.28 9.30
C ALA A 279 -26.76 -25.76 9.61
N GLU A 280 -28.05 -26.10 9.79
CA GLU A 280 -28.52 -27.48 9.78
C GLU A 280 -28.59 -27.95 8.33
N VAL A 281 -28.01 -29.12 8.06
CA VAL A 281 -27.96 -29.74 6.73
C VAL A 281 -29.10 -30.74 6.60
#